data_AF-A0A3E2YIX5-F1
#
_entry.id   AF-A0A3E2YIX5-F1
#
_cell.length_a   1.000
_cell.length_b   1.000
_cell.length_c   1.000
_cell.angle_alpha   90.00
_cell.angle_beta   90.00
_cell.angle_gamma   90.00
#
_symmetry.space_group_name_H-M   'P 1'
#
loop_
_entity.id
_entity.type
_entity.pdbx_description
1 polymer ?
#
loop_
_entity_poly.entity_id
_entity_poly.type
_entity_poly.pdbx_seq_one_letter_code
_entity_poly.pdbx_strand_id
1 'polypeptide(L)'
;MAPAVDIYSTSIDGKYRKGTGTSDATAIVAGAAALVRSKYPDLPAAEVAHRLTATAVDKGPPGRDDEYGYGVLDLVAALTADVPPVGFGSATAGAPAGSRPVTTAVAEPAGDDGDGGATARGWATLGVIVAAGGAWALVARRRRHGDDPPPRISR
;
A
#
# COMPACT_ATOMS: atom_id res chain seq x y z
N MET A 1 18.19 3.23 -1.93
CA MET A 1 17.55 4.43 -2.54
C MET A 1 17.22 4.17 -4.01
N ALA A 2 16.29 4.91 -4.62
CA ALA A 2 15.98 4.89 -6.06
C ALA A 2 15.59 6.32 -6.53
N PRO A 3 15.56 6.60 -7.85
CA PRO A 3 15.16 7.92 -8.36
C PRO A 3 13.74 8.31 -7.92
N ALA A 4 13.57 9.58 -7.52
CA ALA A 4 12.32 10.06 -6.90
C ALA A 4 11.98 11.51 -7.25
N VAL A 5 12.73 12.16 -8.14
CA VAL A 5 12.56 13.58 -8.47
C VAL A 5 12.20 13.68 -9.94
N ASP A 6 11.15 14.45 -10.24
CA ASP A 6 10.69 14.69 -11.60
C ASP A 6 10.35 13.40 -12.37
N ILE A 7 9.75 12.44 -11.67
CA ILE A 7 9.34 11.15 -12.22
C ILE A 7 8.03 11.30 -12.97
N TYR A 8 8.02 10.90 -14.24
CA TYR A 8 6.80 10.87 -15.04
C TYR A 8 6.07 9.54 -14.83
N SER A 9 4.77 9.62 -14.54
CA SER A 9 3.90 8.46 -14.36
C SER A 9 2.49 8.73 -14.88
N THR A 10 1.65 7.69 -14.95
CA THR A 10 0.26 7.79 -15.37
C THR A 10 -0.61 8.48 -14.32
N SER A 11 -1.62 9.23 -14.78
CA SER A 11 -2.61 9.93 -13.97
C SER A 11 -4.02 9.36 -14.22
N ILE A 12 -4.92 9.56 -13.26
CA ILE A 12 -6.30 9.03 -13.31
C ILE A 12 -7.15 9.65 -14.42
N ASP A 13 -6.78 10.83 -14.90
CA ASP A 13 -7.44 11.52 -16.02
C ASP A 13 -6.95 11.06 -17.40
N GLY A 14 -6.24 9.93 -17.47
CA GLY A 14 -5.71 9.36 -18.71
C GLY A 14 -4.50 10.10 -19.28
N LYS A 15 -3.90 11.00 -18.49
CA LYS A 15 -2.71 11.79 -18.87
C LYS A 15 -1.47 11.31 -18.11
N TYR A 16 -0.35 11.98 -18.37
CA TYR A 16 0.86 11.85 -17.58
C TYR A 16 0.94 12.96 -16.53
N ARG A 17 1.52 12.62 -15.39
CA ARG A 17 1.87 13.57 -14.33
C ARG A 17 3.35 13.47 -14.01
N LYS A 18 3.92 14.58 -13.53
CA LYS A 18 5.26 14.64 -12.96
C LYS A 18 5.14 14.63 -11.44
N GLY A 19 5.79 13.68 -10.78
CA GLY A 19 5.81 13.50 -9.32
C GLY A 19 7.22 13.61 -8.75
N THR A 20 7.30 14.06 -7.51
CA THR A 20 8.52 14.03 -6.71
C THR A 20 8.18 13.55 -5.31
N GLY A 21 8.84 12.49 -4.86
CA GLY A 21 8.66 11.97 -3.50
C GLY A 21 9.13 10.53 -3.33
N THR A 22 9.28 10.13 -2.07
CA THR A 22 9.69 8.76 -1.72
C THR A 22 8.74 7.70 -2.24
N SER A 23 7.45 8.02 -2.42
CA SER A 23 6.46 7.13 -3.05
C SER A 23 6.86 6.70 -4.46
N ASP A 24 7.47 7.59 -5.26
CA ASP A 24 7.91 7.25 -6.62
C ASP A 24 9.13 6.32 -6.58
N ALA A 25 10.08 6.57 -5.67
CA ALA A 25 11.18 5.62 -5.42
C ALA A 25 10.68 4.26 -4.93
N THR A 26 9.70 4.23 -4.02
CA THR A 26 9.10 2.98 -3.51
C THR A 26 8.48 2.17 -4.65
N ALA A 27 7.78 2.81 -5.58
CA ALA A 27 7.21 2.13 -6.75
C ALA A 27 8.29 1.49 -7.63
N ILE A 28 9.41 2.20 -7.87
CA ILE A 28 10.55 1.67 -8.64
C ILE A 28 11.18 0.46 -7.94
N VAL A 29 11.43 0.55 -6.63
CA VAL A 29 11.99 -0.57 -5.84
C VAL A 29 11.03 -1.77 -5.80
N ALA A 30 9.72 -1.52 -5.72
CA ALA A 30 8.72 -2.59 -5.80
C ALA A 30 8.74 -3.31 -7.15
N GLY A 31 8.86 -2.56 -8.26
CA GLY A 31 9.05 -3.12 -9.59
C GLY A 31 10.33 -3.94 -9.71
N ALA A 32 11.44 -3.45 -9.14
CA ALA A 32 12.70 -4.19 -9.10
C ALA A 32 12.58 -5.51 -8.32
N ALA A 33 11.94 -5.50 -7.14
CA ALA A 33 11.67 -6.71 -6.37
C ALA A 33 10.81 -7.71 -7.15
N ALA A 34 9.80 -7.23 -7.90
CA ALA A 34 8.99 -8.07 -8.76
C ALA A 34 9.81 -8.72 -9.89
N LEU A 35 10.75 -8.00 -10.51
CA LEU A 35 11.65 -8.55 -11.53
C LEU A 35 12.59 -9.60 -10.95
N VAL A 36 13.15 -9.35 -9.76
CA VAL A 36 13.98 -10.33 -9.07
C VAL A 36 13.19 -11.61 -8.77
N ARG A 37 11.95 -11.48 -8.25
CA ARG A 37 11.06 -12.63 -8.01
C ARG A 37 10.63 -13.34 -9.29
N SER A 38 10.52 -12.62 -10.40
CA SER A 38 10.22 -13.23 -11.71
C SER A 38 11.38 -14.10 -12.20
N LYS A 39 12.63 -13.62 -12.04
CA LYS A 39 13.83 -14.37 -12.42
C LYS A 39 14.15 -15.50 -11.45
N TYR A 40 13.88 -15.29 -10.16
CA TYR A 40 14.20 -16.23 -9.08
C TYR A 40 12.95 -16.49 -8.23
N PRO A 41 12.02 -17.34 -8.71
CA PRO A 41 10.70 -17.54 -8.08
C PRO A 41 10.77 -18.18 -6.69
N ASP A 42 11.79 -18.97 -6.43
CA ASP A 42 11.96 -19.71 -5.17
C ASP A 42 12.74 -18.92 -4.11
N LEU A 43 13.23 -17.72 -4.43
CA LEU A 43 13.93 -16.89 -3.44
C LEU A 43 12.95 -16.39 -2.36
N PRO A 44 13.28 -16.56 -1.07
CA PRO A 44 12.48 -15.99 0.01
C PRO A 44 12.59 -14.47 -0.01
N ALA A 45 11.57 -13.79 0.51
CA ALA A 45 11.49 -12.33 0.49
C ALA A 45 12.71 -11.65 1.14
N ALA A 46 13.27 -12.24 2.20
CA ALA A 46 14.49 -11.74 2.84
C ALA A 46 15.69 -11.77 1.91
N GLU A 47 15.81 -12.81 1.07
CA GLU A 47 16.90 -12.94 0.11
C GLU A 47 16.70 -12.00 -1.09
N VAL A 48 15.45 -11.73 -1.49
CA VAL A 48 15.15 -10.68 -2.49
C VAL A 48 15.60 -9.31 -1.97
N ALA A 49 15.26 -8.99 -0.72
CA ALA A 49 15.68 -7.74 -0.10
C ALA A 49 17.22 -7.68 0.02
N HIS A 50 17.85 -8.76 0.49
CA HIS A 50 19.30 -8.86 0.58
C HIS A 50 19.96 -8.59 -0.77
N ARG A 51 19.51 -9.29 -1.82
CA ARG A 51 20.01 -9.14 -3.17
C ARG A 51 19.91 -7.71 -3.67
N LEU A 52 18.79 -7.03 -3.46
CA LEU A 52 18.64 -5.62 -3.83
C LEU A 52 19.58 -4.68 -3.06
N THR A 53 19.83 -4.97 -1.77
CA THR A 53 20.73 -4.15 -0.94
C THR A 53 22.21 -4.45 -1.17
N ALA A 54 22.58 -5.70 -1.42
CA ALA A 54 23.95 -6.16 -1.59
C ALA A 54 24.53 -5.73 -2.94
N THR A 55 23.66 -5.53 -3.94
CA THR A 55 24.07 -5.05 -5.27
C THR A 55 23.85 -3.55 -5.46
N ALA A 56 23.41 -2.82 -4.43
CA ALA A 56 23.23 -1.38 -4.53
C ALA A 56 24.59 -0.69 -4.72
N VAL A 57 24.59 0.39 -5.51
CA VAL A 57 25.78 1.24 -5.67
C VAL A 57 25.88 2.14 -4.45
N ASP A 58 26.85 1.86 -3.59
CA ASP A 58 27.15 2.66 -2.41
C ASP A 58 27.42 4.13 -2.79
N LYS A 59 26.77 5.04 -2.06
CA LYS A 59 26.87 6.50 -2.23
C LYS A 59 26.92 7.14 -0.85
N GLY A 60 27.80 8.11 -0.69
CA GLY A 60 28.02 8.75 0.61
C GLY A 60 29.18 8.08 1.36
N PRO A 61 29.13 8.06 2.71
CA PRO A 61 30.09 7.32 3.53
C PRO A 61 30.05 5.82 3.21
N PRO A 62 31.20 5.10 3.22
CA PRO A 62 31.21 3.68 2.93
C PRO A 62 30.30 2.85 3.84
N GLY A 63 29.53 1.95 3.24
CA GLY A 63 28.62 1.04 3.96
C GLY A 63 27.22 1.62 4.12
N ARG A 64 26.50 1.19 5.16
CA ARG A 64 25.14 1.67 5.39
C ARG A 64 25.15 3.04 6.05
N ASP A 65 24.53 4.02 5.42
CA ASP A 65 24.33 5.36 5.98
C ASP A 65 22.83 5.72 6.08
N ASP A 66 22.53 6.83 6.75
CA ASP A 66 21.15 7.25 7.02
C ASP A 66 20.48 7.97 5.83
N GLU A 67 21.25 8.42 4.83
CA GLU A 67 20.74 9.14 3.65
C GLU A 67 20.47 8.18 2.49
N TYR A 68 21.42 7.29 2.16
CA TYR A 68 21.32 6.36 1.04
C TYR A 68 20.95 4.93 1.47
N GLY A 69 21.00 4.61 2.77
CA GLY A 69 20.85 3.25 3.24
C GLY A 69 22.03 2.41 2.76
N TYR A 70 21.79 1.39 1.96
CA TYR A 70 22.85 0.59 1.33
C TYR A 70 23.33 1.14 -0.02
N GLY A 71 22.83 2.31 -0.45
CA GLY A 71 23.16 2.91 -1.73
C GLY A 71 21.99 2.98 -2.72
N VAL A 72 22.31 3.28 -3.97
CA VAL A 72 21.35 3.44 -5.07
C VAL A 72 21.10 2.10 -5.76
N LEU A 73 19.83 1.79 -6.03
CA LEU A 73 19.40 0.57 -6.71
C LEU A 73 20.14 0.38 -8.06
N ASP A 74 20.81 -0.76 -8.21
CA ASP A 74 21.30 -1.26 -9.51
C ASP A 74 20.51 -2.52 -9.89
N LEU A 75 19.58 -2.35 -10.82
CA LEU A 75 18.71 -3.43 -11.27
C LEU A 75 19.46 -4.47 -12.11
N VAL A 76 20.48 -4.05 -12.86
CA VAL A 76 21.26 -4.98 -13.68
C VAL A 76 22.05 -5.89 -12.76
N ALA A 77 22.79 -5.31 -11.80
CA ALA A 77 23.51 -6.08 -10.81
C ALA A 77 22.58 -6.97 -9.97
N ALA A 78 21.43 -6.44 -9.53
CA ALA A 78 20.43 -7.24 -8.82
C ALA A 78 19.94 -8.44 -9.65
N LEU A 79 19.90 -8.35 -10.98
CA LEU A 79 19.49 -9.47 -11.83
C LEU A 79 20.65 -10.38 -12.22
N THR A 80 21.89 -9.91 -12.33
CA THR A 80 22.99 -10.67 -12.94
C THR A 80 24.08 -11.12 -11.97
N ALA A 81 24.25 -10.46 -10.83
CA ALA A 81 25.31 -10.80 -9.89
C ALA A 81 25.07 -12.14 -9.21
N ASP A 82 26.16 -12.84 -8.87
CA ASP A 82 26.10 -13.94 -7.91
C ASP A 82 26.14 -13.31 -6.51
N VAL A 83 25.07 -13.51 -5.74
CA VAL A 83 24.90 -12.91 -4.41
C VAL A 83 24.86 -14.05 -3.40
N PRO A 84 25.83 -14.12 -2.48
CA PRO A 84 25.83 -15.13 -1.44
C PRO A 84 24.56 -15.02 -0.59
N PRO A 85 23.90 -16.15 -0.26
CA PRO A 85 22.70 -16.11 0.55
C PRO A 85 23.00 -15.57 1.94
N VAL A 86 22.02 -14.87 2.53
CA VAL A 86 22.11 -14.54 3.95
C VAL A 86 22.09 -15.85 4.73
N GLY A 87 23.14 -16.12 5.51
CA GLY A 87 23.16 -17.28 6.38
C GLY A 87 21.94 -17.31 7.31
N PHE A 88 21.62 -18.47 7.87
CA PHE A 88 20.45 -18.70 8.74
C PHE A 88 20.37 -17.83 10.02
N GLY A 89 21.22 -16.81 10.16
CA GLY A 89 21.27 -15.88 11.31
C GLY A 89 20.81 -14.45 11.03
N SER A 90 20.42 -14.07 9.80
CA SER A 90 20.08 -12.67 9.49
C SER A 90 18.59 -12.35 9.50
N ALA A 91 17.73 -13.27 9.97
CA ALA A 91 16.33 -12.98 10.30
C ALA A 91 16.16 -12.25 11.64
N THR A 92 17.18 -11.51 12.09
CA THR A 92 16.99 -10.49 13.13
C THR A 92 16.86 -9.14 12.43
N ALA A 93 15.79 -8.98 11.63
CA ALA A 93 15.14 -7.69 11.61
C ALA A 93 14.75 -7.45 13.07
N GLY A 94 15.52 -6.63 13.78
CA GLY A 94 15.15 -6.22 15.13
C GLY A 94 13.71 -5.74 15.05
N ALA A 95 12.80 -6.54 15.61
CA ALA A 95 11.48 -6.03 15.95
C ALA A 95 11.75 -4.73 16.72
N PRO A 96 11.10 -3.60 16.38
CA PRO A 96 11.28 -2.41 17.19
C PRO A 96 10.93 -2.80 18.62
N ALA A 97 11.93 -2.75 19.51
CA ALA A 97 11.70 -2.85 20.94
C ALA A 97 10.87 -1.63 21.31
N GLY A 98 9.55 -1.84 21.35
CA GLY A 98 8.58 -0.77 21.50
C GLY A 98 7.22 -1.16 20.95
N SER A 99 6.56 -2.13 21.57
CA SER A 99 5.09 -2.16 21.58
C SER A 99 4.62 -0.93 22.34
N ARG A 100 4.71 0.26 21.73
CA ARG A 100 3.84 1.36 22.09
C ARG A 100 2.48 0.99 21.51
N PRO A 101 1.39 1.05 22.29
CA PRO A 101 0.06 0.83 21.72
C PRO A 101 -0.08 1.76 20.51
N VAL A 102 -0.45 1.18 19.37
CA VAL A 102 -0.93 1.95 18.23
C VAL A 102 -2.26 2.55 18.69
N THR A 103 -2.18 3.70 19.34
CA THR A 103 -3.28 4.65 19.29
C THR A 103 -3.30 5.08 17.84
N THR A 104 -4.32 4.63 17.11
CA THR A 104 -4.71 5.21 15.83
C THR A 104 -4.76 6.72 16.04
N ALA A 105 -3.75 7.44 15.57
CA ALA A 105 -3.81 8.88 15.43
C ALA A 105 -4.80 9.15 14.30
N VAL A 106 -6.08 9.15 14.65
CA VAL A 106 -7.06 9.93 13.92
C VAL A 106 -6.50 11.35 13.95
N ALA A 107 -6.25 11.92 12.77
CA ALA A 107 -5.94 13.33 12.66
C ALA A 107 -7.10 14.11 13.30
N GLU A 108 -6.90 14.59 14.52
CA GLU A 108 -7.73 15.68 15.01
C GLU A 108 -7.46 16.89 14.11
N PRO A 109 -8.49 17.50 13.53
CA PRO A 109 -8.31 18.76 12.84
C PRO A 109 -7.76 19.77 13.86
N ALA A 110 -6.75 20.53 13.44
CA ALA A 110 -6.26 21.68 14.17
C ALA A 110 -7.44 22.54 14.67
N GLY A 111 -7.33 23.00 15.92
CA GLY A 111 -8.37 23.71 16.64
C GLY A 111 -9.05 24.79 15.81
N ASP A 112 -10.37 24.74 15.87
CA ASP A 112 -11.28 25.79 15.44
C ASP A 112 -11.21 26.92 16.47
N ASP A 113 -10.60 28.03 16.08
CA ASP A 113 -10.95 29.34 16.62
C ASP A 113 -12.35 29.68 16.12
N GLY A 114 -13.38 29.28 16.88
CA GLY A 114 -14.68 29.94 16.90
C GLY A 114 -15.81 29.34 16.03
N ASP A 115 -16.91 29.05 16.74
CA ASP A 115 -18.31 28.98 16.29
C ASP A 115 -18.85 27.67 15.68
N GLY A 116 -19.23 26.75 16.57
CA GLY A 116 -20.64 26.35 16.74
C GLY A 116 -21.37 25.53 15.67
N GLY A 117 -20.72 25.10 14.57
CA GLY A 117 -21.40 24.45 13.44
C GLY A 117 -21.22 22.93 13.28
N ALA A 118 -20.24 22.32 13.96
CA ALA A 118 -19.75 20.98 13.59
C ALA A 118 -20.59 19.80 14.11
N THR A 119 -21.34 19.95 15.21
CA THR A 119 -22.14 18.87 15.80
C THR A 119 -23.37 18.49 14.97
N ALA A 120 -23.92 19.41 14.18
CA ALA A 120 -25.11 19.16 13.35
C ALA A 120 -24.82 18.31 12.09
N ARG A 121 -23.59 18.34 11.56
CA ARG A 121 -23.25 17.68 10.29
C ARG A 121 -22.93 16.19 10.44
N GLY A 122 -22.48 15.75 11.63
CA GLY A 122 -22.17 14.33 11.89
C GLY A 122 -23.40 13.41 11.92
N TRP A 123 -24.54 13.91 12.41
CA TRP A 123 -25.79 13.13 12.44
C TRP A 123 -26.46 13.02 11.08
N ALA A 124 -26.26 14.03 10.22
CA ALA A 124 -26.83 14.04 8.87
C ALA A 124 -26.20 12.96 7.97
N THR A 125 -24.88 12.76 8.04
CA THR A 125 -24.19 11.73 7.24
C THR A 125 -24.52 10.31 7.70
N LEU A 126 -24.64 10.08 9.02
CA LEU A 126 -25.07 8.80 9.57
C LEU A 126 -26.53 8.47 9.17
N GLY A 127 -27.42 9.46 9.18
CA GLY A 127 -28.82 9.30 8.77
C GLY A 127 -28.97 8.87 7.31
N VAL A 128 -28.16 9.43 6.41
CA VAL A 128 -28.18 9.08 4.97
C VAL A 128 -27.75 7.63 4.74
N ILE A 129 -26.73 7.15 5.46
CA ILE A 129 -26.23 5.76 5.33
C ILE A 129 -27.28 4.75 5.81
N VAL A 130 -27.95 5.03 6.94
CA VAL A 130 -29.00 4.14 7.48
C VAL A 130 -30.23 4.11 6.57
N ALA A 131 -30.66 5.26 6.04
CA ALA A 131 -31.79 5.33 5.12
C ALA A 131 -31.52 4.58 3.80
N ALA A 132 -30.32 4.73 3.24
CA ALA A 132 -29.92 4.03 2.02
C ALA A 132 -29.87 2.50 2.22
N GLY A 133 -29.33 2.03 3.34
CA GLY A 133 -29.30 0.61 3.69
C GLY A 133 -30.70 0.00 3.91
N GLY A 134 -31.58 0.72 4.60
CA GLY A 134 -32.96 0.29 4.84
C GLY A 134 -33.80 0.22 3.56
N ALA A 135 -33.67 1.20 2.67
CA ALA A 135 -34.37 1.22 1.39
C ALA A 135 -33.93 0.07 0.48
N TRP A 136 -32.62 -0.23 0.42
CA TRP A 136 -32.10 -1.35 -0.34
C TRP A 136 -32.61 -2.71 0.17
N ALA A 137 -32.62 -2.91 1.50
CA ALA A 137 -33.12 -4.13 2.11
C ALA A 137 -34.61 -4.37 1.83
N LEU A 138 -35.45 -3.32 1.86
CA LEU A 138 -36.88 -3.42 1.54
C LEU A 138 -37.13 -3.75 0.06
N VAL A 139 -36.36 -3.16 -0.86
CA VAL A 139 -36.46 -3.45 -2.29
C VAL A 139 -35.98 -4.89 -2.60
N ALA A 140 -34.89 -5.33 -1.98
CA ALA A 140 -34.38 -6.70 -2.13
C ALA A 140 -35.38 -7.74 -1.61
N ARG A 141 -36.08 -7.45 -0.50
CA ARG A 141 -37.08 -8.34 0.08
C ARG A 141 -38.36 -8.42 -0.77
N ARG A 142 -38.78 -7.33 -1.43
CA ARG A 142 -39.92 -7.32 -2.36
C ARG A 142 -39.66 -8.13 -3.63
N ARG A 143 -38.42 -8.12 -4.14
CA ARG A 143 -38.05 -8.88 -5.35
C ARG A 143 -38.09 -10.40 -5.15
N ARG A 144 -37.83 -10.89 -3.93
CA ARG A 144 -37.87 -12.33 -3.60
C ARG A 144 -39.28 -12.91 -3.45
N HIS A 145 -40.33 -12.09 -3.37
CA HIS A 145 -41.72 -12.53 -3.28
C HIS A 145 -42.46 -12.53 -4.64
N GLY A 146 -41.78 -12.15 -5.74
CA GLY A 146 -42.38 -12.10 -7.08
C GLY A 146 -42.19 -13.36 -7.93
N ASP A 147 -41.38 -14.32 -7.49
CA ASP A 147 -40.95 -15.47 -8.29
C ASP A 147 -41.69 -16.79 -7.97
N ASP A 148 -42.85 -16.73 -7.30
CA ASP A 148 -43.67 -17.93 -7.06
C ASP A 148 -44.42 -18.32 -8.36
N PRO A 149 -44.19 -19.51 -8.93
CA PRO A 149 -44.91 -19.94 -10.13
C PRO A 149 -46.39 -20.22 -9.81
N PRO A 150 -47.34 -19.90 -10.72
CA PRO A 150 -48.76 -20.07 -10.43
C PRO A 150 -49.13 -21.55 -10.20
N PRO A 151 -50.14 -21.83 -9.36
CA PRO A 151 -50.54 -23.20 -9.04
C PRO A 151 -51.06 -23.93 -10.29
N ARG A 152 -50.53 -25.13 -10.52
CA ARG A 152 -51.03 -26.06 -11.54
C ARG A 152 -52.38 -26.59 -11.09
N ILE A 153 -53.45 -26.22 -11.77
CA ILE A 153 -54.78 -26.80 -11.56
C ILE A 153 -54.80 -28.16 -12.28
N SER A 154 -54.91 -29.27 -11.54
CA SER A 154 -55.18 -30.59 -12.09
C SER A 154 -56.68 -30.92 -11.95
N ARG A 155 -57.31 -31.11 -13.12
CA ARG A 155 -58.60 -31.76 -13.40
C ARG A 155 -59.90 -31.08 -12.93
#